data_AF-A0A061P3Q7-F1
#
_entry.id   AF-A0A061P3Q7-F1
#
_cell.length_a   1.000
_cell.length_b   1.000
_cell.length_c   1.000
_cell.angle_alpha   90.00
_cell.angle_beta   90.00
_cell.angle_gamma   90.00
#
_symmetry.space_group_name_H-M   'P 1'
#
loop_
_entity.id
_entity.type
_entity.pdbx_description
1 polymer ?
#
loop_
_entity_poly.entity_id
_entity_poly.type
_entity_poly.pdbx_seq_one_letter_code
_entity_poly.pdbx_strand_id
1 'polypeptide(L)'
;MKIKQSLILVILLLIAGTAWGGAYIIAQTQNITFDDPNLEHAVREELQLPDSEPITHDHVQATTTLDLSNQQISNVTGLGVFNRLTALDLSENKIEDLSPLADLERLDTLTLTGNRITDLEPIAGLSTLTSLNVRENYIETLEPIAELIHLTELNIRENRIESLQPLLAMEQLEDLNARYNNIIDIEPVLDLPMLRERLYIEGNPIENITVLTDLYDEVQDIDVSRPEYHIDFSADGAVYQQAQTVEINTLGNAAGVIHYTVDGTTVDEDSPVYEGPLKSQKAKPSVRSFSQKTGTLAPKLEMRTLLTRTPIYLF
;
A
#
# COMPACT_ATOMS: atom_id res chain seq x y z
N MET A 1 -9.37 56.69 -48.04
CA MET A 1 -9.26 55.23 -47.82
C MET A 1 -9.17 54.87 -46.34
N LYS A 2 -8.15 55.33 -45.59
CA LYS A 2 -7.92 55.00 -44.17
C LYS A 2 -9.15 55.06 -43.25
N ILE A 3 -10.00 56.09 -43.35
CA ILE A 3 -11.19 56.28 -42.48
C ILE A 3 -12.17 55.09 -42.57
N LYS A 4 -12.38 54.50 -43.77
CA LYS A 4 -13.27 53.33 -43.92
C LYS A 4 -12.68 52.07 -43.25
N GLN A 5 -11.35 51.93 -43.22
CA GLN A 5 -10.69 50.79 -42.59
C GLN A 5 -10.76 50.88 -41.06
N SER A 6 -10.54 52.06 -40.46
CA SER A 6 -10.70 52.27 -39.02
C SER A 6 -12.13 52.03 -38.55
N LEU A 7 -13.15 52.45 -39.32
CA LEU A 7 -14.55 52.22 -38.96
C LEU A 7 -14.91 50.72 -38.96
N ILE A 8 -14.42 49.96 -39.96
CA ILE A 8 -14.59 48.50 -40.01
C ILE A 8 -13.89 47.82 -38.81
N LEU A 9 -12.70 48.26 -38.43
CA LEU A 9 -11.96 47.69 -37.30
C LEU A 9 -12.68 47.90 -35.95
N VAL A 10 -13.26 49.08 -35.73
CA VAL A 10 -14.04 49.38 -34.51
C VAL A 10 -15.33 48.56 -34.46
N ILE A 11 -16.02 48.39 -35.60
CA ILE A 11 -17.21 47.55 -35.68
C ILE A 11 -16.86 46.07 -35.41
N LEU A 12 -15.74 45.56 -35.96
CA LEU A 12 -15.29 44.20 -35.69
C LEU A 12 -14.91 43.97 -34.21
N LEU A 13 -14.25 44.94 -33.56
CA LEU A 13 -13.92 44.87 -32.14
C LEU A 13 -15.17 44.91 -31.25
N LEU A 14 -16.17 45.73 -31.61
CA LEU A 14 -17.46 45.74 -30.89
C LEU A 14 -18.22 44.42 -31.05
N ILE A 15 -18.29 43.86 -32.27
CA ILE A 15 -18.93 42.56 -32.52
C ILE A 15 -18.20 41.46 -31.76
N ALA A 16 -16.86 41.42 -31.80
CA ALA A 16 -16.06 40.45 -31.05
C ALA A 16 -16.27 40.60 -29.53
N GLY A 17 -16.30 41.82 -29.00
CA GLY A 17 -16.59 42.08 -27.59
C GLY A 17 -18.00 41.63 -27.18
N THR A 18 -19.02 41.85 -28.02
CA THR A 18 -20.38 41.34 -27.75
C THR A 18 -20.51 39.83 -27.94
N ALA A 19 -19.71 39.21 -28.81
CA ALA A 19 -19.70 37.77 -29.00
C ALA A 19 -18.99 37.05 -27.85
N TRP A 20 -17.86 37.58 -27.37
CA TRP A 20 -17.15 37.07 -26.20
C TRP A 20 -17.92 37.36 -24.91
N GLY A 21 -18.46 38.56 -24.74
CA GLY A 21 -19.35 38.89 -23.62
C GLY A 21 -20.62 38.05 -23.63
N GLY A 22 -21.21 37.81 -24.79
CA GLY A 22 -22.37 36.93 -24.97
C GLY A 22 -22.04 35.48 -24.64
N ALA A 23 -20.93 34.93 -25.14
CA ALA A 23 -20.47 33.58 -24.83
C ALA A 23 -20.12 33.41 -23.33
N TYR A 24 -19.51 34.42 -22.71
CA TYR A 24 -19.22 34.47 -21.28
C TYR A 24 -20.50 34.46 -20.44
N ILE A 25 -21.49 35.30 -20.80
CA ILE A 25 -22.82 35.29 -20.16
C ILE A 25 -23.51 33.93 -20.36
N ILE A 26 -23.46 33.36 -21.58
CA ILE A 26 -24.09 32.07 -21.89
C ILE A 26 -23.47 30.93 -21.07
N ALA A 27 -22.14 30.87 -20.97
CA ALA A 27 -21.43 29.90 -20.13
C ALA A 27 -21.78 30.06 -18.64
N GLN A 28 -21.91 31.30 -18.16
CA GLN A 28 -22.36 31.63 -16.80
C GLN A 28 -23.87 31.38 -16.56
N THR A 29 -24.66 31.15 -17.62
CA THR A 29 -26.10 30.82 -17.53
C THR A 29 -26.45 29.40 -17.96
N GLN A 30 -25.46 28.55 -18.24
CA GLN A 30 -25.71 27.13 -18.45
C GLN A 30 -25.92 26.46 -17.09
N ASN A 31 -27.17 26.11 -16.79
CA ASN A 31 -27.51 25.42 -15.54
C ASN A 31 -26.67 24.14 -15.43
N ILE A 32 -26.02 23.98 -14.27
CA ILE A 32 -25.30 22.77 -13.93
C ILE A 32 -26.33 21.73 -13.54
N THR A 33 -26.31 20.58 -14.20
CA THR A 33 -27.29 19.50 -14.06
C THR A 33 -26.60 18.23 -13.60
N PHE A 34 -27.31 17.48 -12.75
CA PHE A 34 -26.88 16.19 -12.24
C PHE A 34 -27.91 15.14 -12.67
N ASP A 35 -27.46 13.99 -13.16
CA ASP A 35 -28.37 12.94 -13.62
C ASP A 35 -29.01 12.16 -12.45
N ASP A 36 -28.34 12.17 -11.29
CA ASP A 36 -28.84 11.58 -10.04
C ASP A 36 -29.43 12.68 -9.14
N PRO A 37 -30.72 12.62 -8.76
CA PRO A 37 -31.34 13.62 -7.89
C PRO A 37 -30.78 13.58 -6.45
N ASN A 38 -30.23 12.45 -6.00
CA ASN A 38 -29.56 12.37 -4.70
C ASN A 38 -28.23 13.12 -4.75
N LEU A 39 -27.52 13.08 -5.88
CA LEU A 39 -26.31 13.86 -6.09
C LEU A 39 -26.61 15.36 -6.12
N GLU A 40 -27.65 15.79 -6.85
CA GLU A 40 -28.07 17.20 -6.83
C GLU A 40 -28.41 17.65 -5.41
N HIS A 41 -29.16 16.84 -4.66
CA HIS A 41 -29.53 17.15 -3.28
C HIS A 41 -28.31 17.24 -2.35
N ALA A 42 -27.41 16.27 -2.38
CA ALA A 42 -26.19 16.27 -1.58
C ALA A 42 -25.29 17.47 -1.88
N VAL A 43 -25.09 17.80 -3.17
CA VAL A 43 -24.33 18.99 -3.59
C VAL A 43 -25.03 20.28 -3.12
N ARG A 44 -26.36 20.33 -3.10
CA ARG A 44 -27.10 21.48 -2.54
C ARG A 44 -26.92 21.62 -1.04
N GLU A 45 -26.97 20.52 -0.28
CA GLU A 45 -26.77 20.54 1.17
C GLU A 45 -25.34 21.02 1.53
N GLU A 46 -24.31 20.46 0.89
CA GLU A 46 -22.91 20.81 1.13
C GLU A 46 -22.60 22.26 0.74
N LEU A 47 -23.19 22.76 -0.36
CA LEU A 47 -23.10 24.17 -0.76
C LEU A 47 -24.04 25.11 0.03
N GLN A 48 -24.87 24.58 0.94
CA GLN A 48 -25.86 25.31 1.74
C GLN A 48 -26.90 26.08 0.89
N LEU A 49 -27.25 25.53 -0.27
CA LEU A 49 -28.16 26.14 -1.26
C LEU A 49 -29.59 25.59 -1.11
N PRO A 50 -30.63 26.45 -1.11
CA PRO A 50 -32.01 25.98 -1.16
C PRO A 50 -32.37 25.45 -2.57
N ASP A 51 -33.33 24.53 -2.66
CA ASP A 51 -33.83 23.94 -3.93
C ASP A 51 -34.18 24.97 -5.01
N SER A 52 -34.61 26.18 -4.61
CA SER A 52 -34.98 27.26 -5.52
C SER A 52 -33.81 28.01 -6.16
N GLU A 53 -32.60 27.85 -5.64
CA GLU A 53 -31.41 28.55 -6.11
C GLU A 53 -30.60 27.67 -7.09
N PRO A 54 -30.24 28.13 -8.29
CA PRO A 54 -29.46 27.32 -9.22
C PRO A 54 -28.02 27.11 -8.71
N ILE A 55 -27.47 25.91 -8.91
CA ILE A 55 -26.03 25.69 -8.77
C ILE A 55 -25.34 26.39 -9.95
N THR A 56 -24.51 27.40 -9.66
CA THR A 56 -23.85 28.26 -10.64
C THR A 56 -22.40 27.85 -10.86
N HIS A 57 -21.80 28.33 -11.95
CA HIS A 57 -20.36 28.15 -12.19
C HIS A 57 -19.50 28.79 -11.09
N ASP A 58 -19.93 29.91 -10.51
CA ASP A 58 -19.21 30.56 -9.40
C ASP A 58 -19.21 29.69 -8.13
N HIS A 59 -20.28 28.95 -7.83
CA HIS A 59 -20.30 27.98 -6.72
C HIS A 59 -19.27 26.87 -6.96
N VAL A 60 -19.27 26.29 -8.17
CA VAL A 60 -18.35 25.23 -8.57
C VAL A 60 -16.89 25.70 -8.57
N GLN A 61 -16.61 26.92 -9.03
CA GLN A 61 -15.26 27.50 -9.04
C GLN A 61 -14.76 27.97 -7.66
N ALA A 62 -15.66 28.11 -6.67
CA ALA A 62 -15.31 28.38 -5.28
C ALA A 62 -15.08 27.08 -4.47
N THR A 63 -15.55 25.94 -4.96
CA THR A 63 -15.53 24.65 -4.25
C THR A 63 -14.21 23.93 -4.47
N THR A 64 -13.52 23.59 -3.38
CA THR A 64 -12.28 22.79 -3.38
C THR A 64 -12.40 21.46 -2.64
N THR A 65 -13.48 21.28 -1.87
CA THR A 65 -13.77 20.06 -1.11
C THR A 65 -15.26 19.76 -1.21
N LEU A 66 -15.63 18.48 -1.29
CA LEU A 66 -17.01 18.02 -1.14
C LEU A 66 -17.04 16.73 -0.32
N ASP A 67 -17.88 16.71 0.72
CA ASP A 67 -18.35 15.47 1.37
C ASP A 67 -19.74 15.13 0.82
N LEU A 68 -19.85 14.00 0.12
CA LEU A 68 -21.09 13.47 -0.46
C LEU A 68 -21.34 12.04 0.06
N SER A 69 -20.81 11.71 1.24
CA SER A 69 -20.88 10.37 1.83
C SER A 69 -22.28 10.01 2.35
N ASN A 70 -22.65 8.73 2.23
CA ASN A 70 -23.92 8.15 2.70
C ASN A 70 -25.20 8.79 2.10
N GLN A 71 -25.12 9.29 0.86
CA GLN A 71 -26.21 10.02 0.19
C GLN A 71 -27.06 9.15 -0.75
N GLN A 72 -26.81 7.83 -0.80
CA GLN A 72 -27.48 6.89 -1.70
C GLN A 72 -27.29 7.22 -3.20
N ILE A 73 -26.22 7.94 -3.54
CA ILE A 73 -25.83 8.31 -4.92
C ILE A 73 -25.48 7.06 -5.71
N SER A 74 -25.90 7.00 -6.97
CA SER A 74 -25.67 5.89 -7.90
C SER A 74 -24.99 6.31 -9.20
N ASN A 75 -25.16 7.57 -9.62
CA ASN A 75 -24.51 8.14 -10.79
C ASN A 75 -23.85 9.49 -10.43
N VAL A 76 -22.54 9.62 -10.66
CA VAL A 76 -21.74 10.84 -10.38
C VAL A 76 -21.68 11.82 -11.55
N THR A 77 -22.46 11.59 -12.62
CA THR A 77 -22.57 12.50 -13.77
C THR A 77 -23.04 13.88 -13.33
N GLY A 78 -22.18 14.87 -13.56
CA GLY A 78 -22.30 16.23 -13.07
C GLY A 78 -21.12 16.66 -12.19
N LEU A 79 -20.36 15.73 -11.57
CA LEU A 79 -19.20 16.11 -10.75
C LEU A 79 -17.99 16.61 -11.55
N GLY A 80 -17.80 16.18 -12.79
CA GLY A 80 -16.65 16.60 -13.63
C GLY A 80 -16.51 18.11 -13.87
N VAL A 81 -17.54 18.93 -13.61
CA VAL A 81 -17.39 20.41 -13.70
C VAL A 81 -16.63 21.00 -12.51
N PHE A 82 -16.50 20.27 -11.40
CA PHE A 82 -15.80 20.70 -10.18
C PHE A 82 -14.27 20.55 -10.29
N ASN A 83 -13.70 21.08 -11.37
CA ASN A 83 -12.28 21.02 -11.73
C ASN A 83 -11.30 21.75 -10.78
N ARG A 84 -11.76 22.12 -9.58
CA ARG A 84 -10.97 22.72 -8.50
C ARG A 84 -10.98 21.91 -7.21
N LEU A 85 -11.66 20.75 -7.19
CA LEU A 85 -11.59 19.83 -6.06
C LEU A 85 -10.17 19.34 -5.83
N THR A 86 -9.78 19.37 -4.56
CA THR A 86 -8.58 18.73 -4.03
C THR A 86 -8.94 17.57 -3.10
N ALA A 87 -10.13 17.57 -2.49
CA ALA A 87 -10.64 16.42 -1.74
C ALA A 87 -12.10 16.10 -2.13
N LEU A 88 -12.41 14.83 -2.27
CA LEU A 88 -13.76 14.33 -2.58
C LEU A 88 -14.04 13.05 -1.77
N ASP A 89 -15.09 13.08 -0.95
CA ASP A 89 -15.62 11.89 -0.29
C ASP A 89 -16.96 11.49 -0.93
N LEU A 90 -17.03 10.24 -1.39
CA LEU A 90 -18.18 9.60 -2.03
C LEU A 90 -18.54 8.28 -1.31
N SER A 91 -18.13 8.11 -0.06
CA SER A 91 -18.28 6.85 0.70
C SER A 91 -19.74 6.45 0.94
N GLU A 92 -19.98 5.16 1.19
CA GLU A 92 -21.28 4.60 1.60
C GLU A 92 -22.43 4.90 0.59
N ASN A 93 -22.09 4.89 -0.70
CA ASN A 93 -23.01 5.15 -1.81
C ASN A 93 -23.24 3.85 -2.63
N LYS A 94 -23.62 3.97 -3.91
CA LYS A 94 -23.92 2.85 -4.82
C LYS A 94 -23.25 3.06 -6.18
N ILE A 95 -22.09 3.72 -6.18
CA ILE A 95 -21.39 4.13 -7.39
C ILE A 95 -20.72 2.90 -8.03
N GLU A 96 -20.95 2.74 -9.33
CA GLU A 96 -20.39 1.66 -10.15
C GLU A 96 -19.46 2.24 -11.26
N ASP A 97 -19.76 3.44 -11.77
CA ASP A 97 -18.99 4.13 -12.83
C ASP A 97 -18.27 5.38 -12.30
N LEU A 98 -16.96 5.43 -12.50
CA LEU A 98 -16.08 6.55 -12.12
C LEU A 98 -15.76 7.49 -13.30
N SER A 99 -16.23 7.20 -14.51
CA SER A 99 -15.97 8.01 -15.73
C SER A 99 -16.20 9.53 -15.55
N PRO A 100 -17.23 10.00 -14.82
CA PRO A 100 -17.43 11.43 -14.58
C PRO A 100 -16.38 12.12 -13.70
N LEU A 101 -15.43 11.37 -13.10
CA LEU A 101 -14.35 11.89 -12.26
C LEU A 101 -13.01 12.05 -13.01
N ALA A 102 -12.89 11.56 -14.23
CA ALA A 102 -11.61 11.44 -14.94
C ALA A 102 -10.88 12.79 -15.16
N ASP A 103 -11.63 13.88 -15.36
CA ASP A 103 -11.09 15.23 -15.58
C ASP A 103 -10.80 16.00 -14.27
N LEU A 104 -10.91 15.37 -13.09
CA LEU A 104 -10.66 16.00 -11.79
C LEU A 104 -9.16 16.00 -11.42
N GLU A 105 -8.31 16.45 -12.35
CA GLU A 105 -6.82 16.46 -12.35
C GLU A 105 -6.14 17.19 -11.17
N ARG A 106 -6.90 17.62 -10.15
CA ARG A 106 -6.41 18.35 -8.97
C ARG A 106 -6.72 17.63 -7.66
N LEU A 107 -7.40 16.48 -7.71
CA LEU A 107 -7.68 15.66 -6.55
C LEU A 107 -6.37 15.16 -5.93
N ASP A 108 -6.22 15.44 -4.64
CA ASP A 108 -5.15 15.02 -3.75
C ASP A 108 -5.65 13.87 -2.85
N THR A 109 -6.91 13.98 -2.38
CA THR A 109 -7.60 12.93 -1.60
C THR A 109 -8.88 12.47 -2.29
N LEU A 110 -9.05 11.16 -2.46
CA LEU A 110 -10.27 10.55 -2.98
C LEU A 110 -10.72 9.36 -2.12
N THR A 111 -11.91 9.47 -1.53
CA THR A 111 -12.53 8.42 -0.71
C THR A 111 -13.77 7.87 -1.42
N LEU A 112 -13.75 6.57 -1.68
CA LEU A 112 -14.76 5.80 -2.43
C LEU A 112 -15.25 4.58 -1.63
N THR A 113 -15.11 4.62 -0.30
CA THR A 113 -15.40 3.49 0.61
C THR A 113 -16.83 2.98 0.44
N GLY A 114 -17.08 1.67 0.52
CA GLY A 114 -18.44 1.13 0.63
C GLY A 114 -19.31 1.42 -0.61
N ASN A 115 -18.73 1.28 -1.80
CA ASN A 115 -19.41 1.45 -3.09
C ASN A 115 -19.50 0.09 -3.81
N ARG A 116 -19.56 0.09 -5.14
CA ARG A 116 -19.69 -1.12 -5.98
C ARG A 116 -18.70 -1.13 -7.13
N ILE A 117 -17.60 -0.43 -6.96
CA ILE A 117 -16.60 -0.18 -8.01
C ILE A 117 -15.89 -1.50 -8.32
N THR A 118 -15.78 -1.79 -9.62
CA THR A 118 -14.97 -2.91 -10.15
C THR A 118 -13.80 -2.43 -11.01
N ASP A 119 -13.86 -1.18 -11.51
CA ASP A 119 -12.93 -0.62 -12.48
C ASP A 119 -12.34 0.69 -11.96
N LEU A 120 -11.01 0.84 -12.09
CA LEU A 120 -10.24 2.01 -11.68
C LEU A 120 -9.66 2.78 -12.88
N GLU A 121 -9.85 2.30 -14.13
CA GLU A 121 -9.39 2.98 -15.35
C GLU A 121 -9.78 4.47 -15.42
N PRO A 122 -11.00 4.90 -15.02
CA PRO A 122 -11.34 6.31 -15.02
C PRO A 122 -10.49 7.21 -14.12
N ILE A 123 -9.84 6.67 -13.08
CA ILE A 123 -9.00 7.45 -12.16
C ILE A 123 -7.50 7.32 -12.43
N ALA A 124 -7.10 6.53 -13.44
CA ALA A 124 -5.69 6.35 -13.83
C ALA A 124 -4.96 7.67 -14.17
N GLY A 125 -5.71 8.67 -14.65
CA GLY A 125 -5.18 10.00 -14.99
C GLY A 125 -5.02 10.97 -13.81
N LEU A 126 -5.51 10.62 -12.61
CA LEU A 126 -5.54 11.51 -11.43
C LEU A 126 -4.17 11.56 -10.71
N SER A 127 -3.13 11.88 -11.48
CA SER A 127 -1.71 11.87 -11.07
C SER A 127 -1.36 12.75 -9.87
N THR A 128 -2.25 13.65 -9.42
CA THR A 128 -2.06 14.45 -8.19
C THR A 128 -2.48 13.74 -6.90
N LEU A 129 -3.10 12.55 -6.96
CA LEU A 129 -3.56 11.83 -5.79
C LEU A 129 -2.40 11.43 -4.88
N THR A 130 -2.53 11.76 -3.59
CA THR A 130 -1.66 11.34 -2.49
C THR A 130 -2.37 10.36 -1.55
N SER A 131 -3.70 10.46 -1.41
CA SER A 131 -4.51 9.55 -0.61
C SER A 131 -5.67 8.95 -1.43
N LEU A 132 -5.68 7.62 -1.57
CA LEU A 132 -6.76 6.88 -2.22
C LEU A 132 -7.32 5.80 -1.31
N ASN A 133 -8.62 5.88 -1.02
CA ASN A 133 -9.33 4.90 -0.22
C ASN A 133 -10.52 4.30 -0.99
N VAL A 134 -10.36 3.05 -1.42
CA VAL A 134 -11.34 2.24 -2.18
C VAL A 134 -11.82 1.03 -1.37
N ARG A 135 -11.75 1.11 -0.04
CA ARG A 135 -12.20 0.06 0.90
C ARG A 135 -13.64 -0.42 0.62
N GLU A 136 -13.93 -1.71 0.84
CA GLU A 136 -15.29 -2.28 0.70
C GLU A 136 -15.89 -2.01 -0.70
N ASN A 137 -15.20 -2.51 -1.74
CA ASN A 137 -15.62 -2.48 -3.14
C ASN A 137 -15.44 -3.88 -3.78
N TYR A 138 -15.46 -3.96 -5.12
CA TYR A 138 -15.34 -5.20 -5.88
C TYR A 138 -14.15 -5.20 -6.85
N ILE A 139 -13.09 -4.47 -6.51
CA ILE A 139 -11.89 -4.31 -7.34
C ILE A 139 -11.10 -5.63 -7.37
N GLU A 140 -10.68 -6.04 -8.56
CA GLU A 140 -9.92 -7.28 -8.80
C GLU A 140 -8.47 -7.00 -9.23
N THR A 141 -8.15 -5.78 -9.69
CA THR A 141 -6.80 -5.39 -10.15
C THR A 141 -6.46 -3.95 -9.80
N LEU A 142 -5.15 -3.68 -9.64
CA LEU A 142 -4.58 -2.36 -9.36
C LEU A 142 -3.79 -1.78 -10.56
N GLU A 143 -3.73 -2.48 -11.70
CA GLU A 143 -3.04 -2.02 -12.90
C GLU A 143 -3.40 -0.58 -13.31
N PRO A 144 -4.68 -0.12 -13.25
CA PRO A 144 -5.01 1.26 -13.63
C PRO A 144 -4.39 2.33 -12.73
N ILE A 145 -4.03 2.01 -11.49
CA ILE A 145 -3.44 2.97 -10.54
C ILE A 145 -1.92 2.85 -10.42
N ALA A 146 -1.26 1.99 -11.22
CA ALA A 146 0.18 1.76 -11.14
C ALA A 146 1.02 3.06 -11.31
N GLU A 147 0.56 3.97 -12.16
CA GLU A 147 1.23 5.24 -12.46
C GLU A 147 0.84 6.39 -11.49
N LEU A 148 0.05 6.13 -10.45
CA LEU A 148 -0.24 7.11 -9.39
C LEU A 148 0.93 7.19 -8.39
N ILE A 149 2.12 7.50 -8.90
CA ILE A 149 3.41 7.49 -8.18
C ILE A 149 3.50 8.45 -6.99
N HIS A 150 2.53 9.34 -6.83
CA HIS A 150 2.43 10.32 -5.75
C HIS A 150 1.60 9.83 -4.55
N LEU A 151 0.99 8.63 -4.62
CA LEU A 151 0.28 8.03 -3.50
C LEU A 151 1.22 7.79 -2.32
N THR A 152 0.85 8.36 -1.17
CA THR A 152 1.46 8.12 0.16
C THR A 152 0.58 7.20 1.01
N GLU A 153 -0.75 7.26 0.83
CA GLU A 153 -1.73 6.44 1.54
C GLU A 153 -2.62 5.65 0.56
N LEU A 154 -2.64 4.32 0.68
CA LEU A 154 -3.50 3.45 -0.13
C LEU A 154 -4.28 2.46 0.73
N ASN A 155 -5.61 2.57 0.70
CA ASN A 155 -6.52 1.66 1.38
C ASN A 155 -7.39 0.89 0.39
N ILE A 156 -7.05 -0.37 0.18
CA ILE A 156 -7.70 -1.33 -0.73
C ILE A 156 -8.41 -2.46 0.03
N ARG A 157 -8.55 -2.35 1.36
CA ARG A 157 -9.15 -3.38 2.23
C ARG A 157 -10.54 -3.83 1.76
N GLU A 158 -10.85 -5.11 1.89
CA GLU A 158 -12.16 -5.69 1.53
C GLU A 158 -12.51 -5.44 0.06
N ASN A 159 -11.62 -5.94 -0.81
CA ASN A 159 -11.80 -6.06 -2.25
C ASN A 159 -11.51 -7.52 -2.66
N ARG A 160 -11.09 -7.77 -3.92
CA ARG A 160 -10.80 -9.11 -4.46
C ARG A 160 -9.41 -9.21 -5.09
N ILE A 161 -8.52 -8.29 -4.77
CA ILE A 161 -7.23 -8.11 -5.42
C ILE A 161 -6.33 -9.33 -5.16
N GLU A 162 -5.69 -9.85 -6.21
CA GLU A 162 -4.82 -11.03 -6.12
C GLU A 162 -3.31 -10.68 -6.13
N SER A 163 -2.94 -9.49 -6.62
CA SER A 163 -1.54 -9.10 -6.87
C SER A 163 -1.26 -7.66 -6.44
N LEU A 164 -0.09 -7.45 -5.84
CA LEU A 164 0.46 -6.14 -5.48
C LEU A 164 1.56 -5.67 -6.46
N GLN A 165 1.84 -6.40 -7.53
CA GLN A 165 2.83 -6.02 -8.55
C GLN A 165 2.64 -4.58 -9.11
N PRO A 166 1.41 -4.06 -9.31
CA PRO A 166 1.21 -2.67 -9.74
C PRO A 166 1.72 -1.60 -8.76
N LEU A 167 1.99 -1.95 -7.49
CA LEU A 167 2.50 -0.98 -6.50
C LEU A 167 3.99 -0.64 -6.67
N LEU A 168 4.75 -1.42 -7.45
CA LEU A 168 6.21 -1.30 -7.54
C LEU A 168 6.73 0.07 -8.03
N ALA A 169 5.88 0.88 -8.67
CA ALA A 169 6.22 2.24 -9.10
C ALA A 169 5.89 3.33 -8.04
N MET A 170 5.22 2.98 -6.94
CA MET A 170 4.78 3.91 -5.90
C MET A 170 5.92 4.22 -4.91
N GLU A 171 6.96 4.92 -5.40
CA GLU A 171 8.15 5.29 -4.61
C GLU A 171 7.82 6.12 -3.34
N GLN A 172 6.62 6.69 -3.24
CA GLN A 172 6.17 7.53 -2.13
C GLN A 172 5.20 6.83 -1.16
N LEU A 173 4.84 5.56 -1.38
CA LEU A 173 3.83 4.89 -0.55
C LEU A 173 4.37 4.61 0.87
N GLU A 174 3.78 5.25 1.88
CA GLU A 174 4.18 5.17 3.29
C GLU A 174 3.23 4.28 4.11
N ASP A 175 1.97 4.18 3.68
CA ASP A 175 0.88 3.47 4.34
C ASP A 175 0.06 2.62 3.35
N LEU A 176 0.04 1.30 3.58
CA LEU A 176 -0.75 0.33 2.81
C LEU A 176 -1.69 -0.47 3.71
N ASN A 177 -2.99 -0.41 3.41
CA ASN A 177 -4.00 -1.28 4.01
C ASN A 177 -4.66 -2.16 2.94
N ALA A 178 -4.19 -3.41 2.87
CA ALA A 178 -4.59 -4.43 1.91
C ALA A 178 -5.36 -5.61 2.52
N ARG A 179 -5.82 -5.49 3.77
CA ARG A 179 -6.58 -6.54 4.49
C ARG A 179 -7.75 -7.13 3.70
N TYR A 180 -8.05 -8.40 3.95
CA TYR A 180 -9.23 -9.10 3.41
C TYR A 180 -9.34 -8.96 1.88
N ASN A 181 -8.27 -9.32 1.17
CA ASN A 181 -8.21 -9.48 -0.28
C ASN A 181 -7.83 -10.95 -0.60
N ASN A 182 -7.45 -11.23 -1.85
CA ASN A 182 -7.03 -12.55 -2.33
C ASN A 182 -5.50 -12.61 -2.56
N ILE A 183 -4.70 -11.76 -1.91
CA ILE A 183 -3.27 -11.61 -2.17
C ILE A 183 -2.52 -12.87 -1.70
N ILE A 184 -1.76 -13.48 -2.61
CA ILE A 184 -0.96 -14.69 -2.36
C ILE A 184 0.53 -14.34 -2.19
N ASP A 185 1.02 -13.45 -3.05
CA ASP A 185 2.40 -12.96 -3.07
C ASP A 185 2.48 -11.58 -2.39
N ILE A 186 3.36 -11.48 -1.40
CA ILE A 186 3.63 -10.25 -0.64
C ILE A 186 5.02 -9.66 -0.96
N GLU A 187 5.86 -10.33 -1.76
CA GLU A 187 7.20 -9.84 -2.10
C GLU A 187 7.23 -8.41 -2.70
N PRO A 188 6.22 -7.92 -3.47
CA PRO A 188 6.23 -6.56 -4.00
C PRO A 188 6.33 -5.45 -2.94
N VAL A 189 5.92 -5.68 -1.69
CA VAL A 189 6.02 -4.65 -0.64
C VAL A 189 7.44 -4.49 -0.08
N LEU A 190 8.34 -5.42 -0.39
CA LEU A 190 9.76 -5.36 0.00
C LEU A 190 10.53 -4.32 -0.82
N ASP A 191 10.07 -4.02 -2.03
CA ASP A 191 10.68 -3.06 -2.95
C ASP A 191 10.13 -1.62 -2.78
N LEU A 192 9.19 -1.38 -1.84
CA LEU A 192 8.61 -0.06 -1.59
C LEU A 192 9.49 0.76 -0.63
N PRO A 193 10.25 1.77 -1.10
CA PRO A 193 11.35 2.37 -0.34
C PRO A 193 10.90 3.28 0.82
N MET A 194 9.63 3.66 0.84
CA MET A 194 9.03 4.59 1.80
C MET A 194 8.00 3.93 2.73
N LEU A 195 7.64 2.65 2.51
CA LEU A 195 6.66 1.94 3.33
C LEU A 195 7.19 1.81 4.76
N ARG A 196 6.71 2.66 5.67
CA ARG A 196 7.28 2.83 7.02
C ARG A 196 6.25 3.15 8.10
N GLU A 197 5.05 3.59 7.73
CA GLU A 197 4.00 3.86 8.72
C GLU A 197 3.19 2.59 8.99
N ARG A 198 2.61 1.99 7.94
CA ARG A 198 1.65 0.89 8.10
C ARG A 198 1.68 -0.12 6.96
N LEU A 199 1.73 -1.40 7.30
CA LEU A 199 1.50 -2.52 6.39
C LEU A 199 0.45 -3.45 7.00
N TYR A 200 -0.80 -3.30 6.56
CA TYR A 200 -1.93 -4.12 7.02
C TYR A 200 -2.37 -5.11 5.94
N ILE A 201 -2.20 -6.40 6.21
CA ILE A 201 -2.34 -7.48 5.23
C ILE A 201 -3.11 -8.71 5.78
N GLU A 202 -3.60 -8.66 7.02
CA GLU A 202 -4.41 -9.72 7.62
C GLU A 202 -5.60 -10.13 6.74
N GLY A 203 -5.91 -11.42 6.71
CA GLY A 203 -7.07 -11.95 5.98
C GLY A 203 -6.84 -12.19 4.49
N ASN A 204 -5.58 -12.12 4.04
CA ASN A 204 -5.15 -12.58 2.71
C ASN A 204 -4.59 -14.02 2.76
N PRO A 205 -4.71 -14.81 1.68
CA PRO A 205 -4.13 -16.16 1.55
C PRO A 205 -2.62 -16.16 1.26
N ILE A 206 -1.83 -15.35 1.99
CA ILE A 206 -0.39 -15.18 1.76
C ILE A 206 0.36 -16.48 2.09
N GLU A 207 1.10 -17.02 1.12
CA GLU A 207 1.81 -18.31 1.27
C GLU A 207 3.06 -18.20 2.15
N ASN A 208 3.82 -17.10 2.02
CA ASN A 208 5.12 -16.95 2.68
C ASN A 208 5.24 -15.60 3.40
N ILE A 209 4.83 -15.55 4.66
CA ILE A 209 4.97 -14.36 5.51
C ILE A 209 6.40 -14.16 6.07
N THR A 210 7.31 -15.13 5.87
CA THR A 210 8.68 -15.05 6.42
C THR A 210 9.58 -14.05 5.69
N VAL A 211 9.19 -13.61 4.48
CA VAL A 211 9.91 -12.59 3.72
C VAL A 211 9.84 -11.20 4.37
N LEU A 212 8.82 -10.94 5.20
CA LEU A 212 8.61 -9.65 5.86
C LEU A 212 9.54 -9.38 7.04
N THR A 213 10.45 -10.30 7.40
CA THR A 213 11.25 -10.21 8.64
C THR A 213 11.96 -8.89 8.82
N ASP A 214 12.59 -8.38 7.77
CA ASP A 214 13.41 -7.17 7.83
C ASP A 214 12.52 -5.92 7.92
N LEU A 215 11.33 -5.96 7.30
CA LEU A 215 10.33 -4.88 7.40
C LEU A 215 9.79 -4.67 8.83
N TYR A 216 9.84 -5.67 9.73
CA TYR A 216 9.45 -5.46 11.14
C TYR A 216 10.37 -4.51 11.92
N ASP A 217 11.57 -4.22 11.38
CA ASP A 217 12.49 -3.25 11.98
C ASP A 217 12.46 -1.90 11.23
N GLU A 218 11.67 -1.77 10.15
CA GLU A 218 11.53 -0.57 9.32
C GLU A 218 10.11 0.05 9.31
N VAL A 219 9.07 -0.78 9.37
CA VAL A 219 7.64 -0.39 9.40
C VAL A 219 7.15 -0.29 10.85
N GLN A 220 6.48 0.82 11.19
CA GLN A 220 6.00 1.07 12.55
C GLN A 220 4.85 0.16 12.99
N ASP A 221 3.93 -0.17 12.09
CA ASP A 221 2.75 -1.00 12.39
C ASP A 221 2.50 -2.07 11.31
N ILE A 222 2.66 -3.34 11.69
CA ILE A 222 2.36 -4.53 10.88
C ILE A 222 1.35 -5.38 11.65
N ASP A 223 0.26 -5.79 10.98
CA ASP A 223 -0.86 -6.47 11.64
C ASP A 223 -0.76 -8.00 11.74
N VAL A 224 0.16 -8.59 11.00
CA VAL A 224 0.55 -10.00 11.15
C VAL A 224 1.63 -10.13 12.23
N SER A 225 1.66 -11.29 12.89
CA SER A 225 2.68 -11.55 13.93
C SER A 225 4.07 -11.74 13.30
N ARG A 226 5.10 -11.11 13.89
CA ARG A 226 6.51 -11.33 13.48
C ARG A 226 6.79 -12.84 13.48
N PRO A 227 7.26 -13.42 12.36
CA PRO A 227 7.55 -14.85 12.27
C PRO A 227 8.45 -15.30 13.41
N GLU A 228 8.04 -16.33 14.17
CA GLU A 228 8.90 -16.87 15.21
C GLU A 228 10.08 -17.60 14.58
N TYR A 229 11.28 -17.07 14.81
CA TYR A 229 12.53 -17.70 14.43
C TYR A 229 12.79 -18.93 15.30
N HIS A 230 12.53 -20.10 14.73
CA HIS A 230 13.03 -21.37 15.24
C HIS A 230 14.25 -21.80 14.44
N ILE A 231 15.31 -22.16 15.16
CA ILE A 231 16.38 -22.98 14.62
C ILE A 231 16.08 -24.40 15.06
N ASP A 232 15.95 -25.30 14.10
CA ASP A 232 15.92 -26.73 14.39
C ASP A 232 17.23 -27.38 13.96
N PHE A 233 17.89 -28.05 14.90
CA PHE A 233 19.03 -28.90 14.61
C PHE A 233 18.54 -30.29 14.23
N SER A 234 19.12 -30.90 13.20
CA SER A 234 18.81 -32.29 12.87
C SER A 234 19.30 -33.31 13.92
N ALA A 235 19.99 -32.86 14.97
CA ALA A 235 20.38 -33.67 16.12
C ALA A 235 20.54 -32.85 17.42
N ASP A 236 20.06 -33.41 18.53
CA ASP A 236 20.26 -32.86 19.88
C ASP A 236 21.75 -32.84 20.28
N GLY A 237 22.17 -31.82 21.03
CA GLY A 237 23.51 -31.74 21.60
C GLY A 237 23.87 -32.98 22.43
N ALA A 238 24.81 -33.80 21.93
CA ALA A 238 25.15 -35.07 22.58
C ALA A 238 26.66 -35.41 22.51
N VAL A 239 27.02 -36.55 23.11
CA VAL A 239 28.36 -37.15 22.97
C VAL A 239 28.29 -38.21 21.87
N TYR A 240 28.74 -37.85 20.67
CA TYR A 240 28.77 -38.75 19.53
C TYR A 240 30.04 -39.62 19.50
N GLN A 241 29.87 -40.92 19.25
CA GLN A 241 30.95 -41.91 19.13
C GLN A 241 31.59 -41.93 17.72
N GLN A 242 30.97 -41.25 16.76
CA GLN A 242 31.36 -41.17 15.36
C GLN A 242 31.15 -39.72 14.87
N ALA A 243 31.66 -39.40 13.69
CA ALA A 243 31.35 -38.12 13.05
C ALA A 243 29.87 -38.08 12.65
N GLN A 244 29.25 -36.91 12.80
CA GLN A 244 27.85 -36.67 12.48
C GLN A 244 27.72 -35.30 11.81
N THR A 245 26.88 -35.21 10.78
CA THR A 245 26.40 -33.94 10.22
C THR A 245 25.25 -33.46 11.09
N VAL A 246 25.30 -32.19 11.48
CA VAL A 246 24.16 -31.48 12.06
C VAL A 246 23.72 -30.48 11.02
N GLU A 247 22.51 -30.64 10.53
CA GLU A 247 21.87 -29.70 9.61
C GLU A 247 21.14 -28.65 10.45
N ILE A 248 21.14 -27.42 9.97
CA ILE A 248 20.52 -26.27 10.63
C ILE A 248 19.34 -25.87 9.75
N ASN A 249 18.13 -26.12 10.22
CA ASN A 249 16.93 -25.66 9.55
C ASN A 249 16.56 -24.29 10.13
N THR A 250 16.53 -23.27 9.28
CA THR A 250 16.08 -21.92 9.60
C THR A 250 14.90 -21.56 8.71
N LEU A 251 13.88 -20.92 9.27
CA LEU A 251 12.88 -20.19 8.48
C LEU A 251 13.48 -18.85 8.04
N GLY A 252 13.53 -18.61 6.73
CA GLY A 252 14.09 -17.38 6.14
C GLY A 252 15.62 -17.31 6.06
N ASN A 253 16.13 -16.22 5.46
CA ASN A 253 17.56 -15.92 5.29
C ASN A 253 18.21 -15.41 6.59
N ALA A 254 18.16 -16.21 7.65
CA ALA A 254 18.73 -15.84 8.94
C ALA A 254 20.28 -15.78 8.90
N ALA A 255 20.83 -14.57 8.77
CA ALA A 255 22.26 -14.31 8.92
C ALA A 255 22.70 -14.42 10.40
N GLY A 256 22.80 -15.65 10.91
CA GLY A 256 23.17 -15.95 12.30
C GLY A 256 24.66 -16.23 12.50
N VAL A 257 25.22 -15.74 13.61
CA VAL A 257 26.55 -16.17 14.08
C VAL A 257 26.41 -17.39 14.98
N ILE A 258 27.16 -18.44 14.65
CA ILE A 258 27.11 -19.74 15.33
C ILE A 258 28.13 -19.74 16.47
N HIS A 259 27.69 -19.88 17.72
CA HIS A 259 28.59 -20.07 18.86
C HIS A 259 28.62 -21.54 19.30
N TYR A 260 29.69 -22.01 19.95
CA TYR A 260 29.76 -23.41 20.40
C TYR A 260 30.68 -23.63 21.61
N THR A 261 30.43 -24.71 22.36
CA THR A 261 31.30 -25.19 23.45
C THR A 261 31.60 -26.69 23.30
N VAL A 262 32.89 -27.06 23.28
CA VAL A 262 33.33 -28.47 23.13
C VAL A 262 33.49 -29.22 24.44
N ASP A 263 33.67 -28.52 25.57
CA ASP A 263 33.83 -29.18 26.86
C ASP A 263 32.53 -29.80 27.41
N GLY A 264 31.30 -29.32 27.16
CA GLY A 264 30.87 -28.00 26.66
C GLY A 264 30.00 -27.26 27.69
N THR A 265 30.42 -26.09 28.16
CA THR A 265 29.63 -25.21 29.05
C THR A 265 28.33 -24.75 28.40
N THR A 266 27.47 -24.06 29.14
CA THR A 266 26.43 -23.23 28.52
C THR A 266 27.08 -22.29 27.50
N VAL A 267 26.49 -22.21 26.30
CA VAL A 267 26.94 -21.31 25.23
C VAL A 267 26.42 -19.90 25.52
N ASP A 268 27.29 -18.91 25.33
CA ASP A 268 27.06 -17.48 25.53
C ASP A 268 27.72 -16.65 24.41
N GLU A 269 27.56 -15.33 24.46
CA GLU A 269 28.09 -14.40 23.43
C GLU A 269 29.62 -14.38 23.37
N ASP A 270 30.30 -14.70 24.49
CA ASP A 270 31.76 -14.82 24.58
C ASP A 270 32.29 -16.18 24.10
N SER A 271 31.41 -17.15 23.83
CA SER A 271 31.79 -18.49 23.37
C SER A 271 32.35 -18.46 21.93
N PRO A 272 33.29 -19.35 21.56
CA PRO A 272 33.89 -19.37 20.23
C PRO A 272 32.88 -19.43 19.09
N VAL A 273 33.12 -18.63 18.05
CA VAL A 273 32.36 -18.67 16.78
C VAL A 273 32.80 -19.89 15.96
N TYR A 274 31.83 -20.56 15.35
CA TYR A 274 32.06 -21.68 14.45
C TYR A 274 32.47 -21.18 13.06
N GLU A 275 33.74 -21.41 12.72
CA GLU A 275 34.32 -21.07 11.41
C GLU A 275 34.52 -22.31 10.52
N GLY A 276 34.01 -23.48 10.94
CA GLY A 276 34.11 -24.73 10.20
C GLY A 276 34.35 -25.98 11.07
N PRO A 277 34.61 -27.14 10.45
CA PRO A 277 34.58 -28.44 11.12
C PRO A 277 35.58 -28.57 12.29
N LEU A 278 35.04 -28.89 13.47
CA LEU A 278 35.78 -28.95 14.72
C LEU A 278 36.77 -30.12 14.78
N LYS A 279 37.94 -29.88 15.37
CA LYS A 279 39.00 -30.89 15.50
C LYS A 279 38.92 -31.70 16.80
N SER A 280 39.29 -32.97 16.67
CA SER A 280 39.31 -33.96 17.74
C SER A 280 40.28 -33.62 18.90
N GLN A 281 39.76 -33.10 20.02
CA GLN A 281 40.46 -33.01 21.32
C GLN A 281 40.45 -34.32 22.13
N LYS A 282 41.55 -34.64 22.83
CA LYS A 282 41.64 -35.85 23.66
C LYS A 282 41.06 -35.66 25.07
N ALA A 283 39.88 -36.24 25.27
CA ALA A 283 39.36 -36.84 26.51
C ALA A 283 39.51 -36.07 27.85
N LYS A 284 38.37 -35.60 28.36
CA LYS A 284 37.89 -35.87 29.74
C LYS A 284 36.36 -35.98 29.73
N PRO A 285 35.75 -36.98 30.40
CA PRO A 285 34.30 -37.14 30.39
C PRO A 285 33.62 -36.14 31.34
N SER A 286 32.55 -35.49 30.88
CA SER A 286 31.62 -34.75 31.75
C SER A 286 30.19 -34.88 31.22
N VAL A 287 29.25 -35.17 32.13
CA VAL A 287 27.81 -35.33 31.85
C VAL A 287 27.17 -33.95 31.76
N ARG A 288 26.35 -33.69 30.72
CA ARG A 288 25.73 -32.37 30.48
C ARG A 288 24.28 -32.51 30.02
N SER A 289 23.49 -31.47 30.26
CA SER A 289 22.02 -31.42 30.15
C SER A 289 21.58 -30.03 29.66
N PHE A 290 20.43 -29.95 28.99
CA PHE A 290 19.96 -28.75 28.28
C PHE A 290 18.61 -28.24 28.84
N SER A 291 18.31 -26.96 28.65
CA SER A 291 16.95 -26.41 28.84
C SER A 291 16.68 -25.24 27.89
N GLN A 292 15.43 -25.15 27.44
CA GLN A 292 14.97 -24.13 26.51
C GLN A 292 14.55 -22.86 27.26
N LYS A 293 14.86 -21.69 26.70
CA LYS A 293 14.24 -20.42 27.10
C LYS A 293 14.04 -19.55 25.85
N THR A 294 12.79 -19.32 25.49
CA THR A 294 12.39 -18.46 24.38
C THR A 294 12.58 -16.98 24.75
N GLY A 295 13.00 -16.16 23.78
CA GLY A 295 13.27 -14.74 23.98
C GLY A 295 13.86 -14.04 22.75
N THR A 296 12.96 -13.49 21.93
CA THR A 296 13.00 -12.33 21.01
C THR A 296 14.27 -11.80 20.29
N LEU A 297 15.49 -12.33 20.50
CA LEU A 297 16.70 -11.81 19.83
C LEU A 297 17.66 -12.92 19.42
N ALA A 298 17.89 -12.99 18.11
CA ALA A 298 18.89 -13.77 17.37
C ALA A 298 18.90 -15.31 17.52
N PRO A 299 19.15 -16.05 16.42
CA PRO A 299 19.29 -17.50 16.45
C PRO A 299 20.56 -17.95 17.21
N LYS A 300 20.41 -18.39 18.47
CA LYS A 300 21.46 -19.08 19.26
C LYS A 300 21.74 -20.50 18.76
N LEU A 301 22.97 -20.76 18.33
CA LEU A 301 23.38 -22.07 17.83
C LEU A 301 24.19 -22.93 18.82
N GLU A 302 24.22 -24.25 18.60
CA GLU A 302 25.09 -25.22 19.30
C GLU A 302 25.70 -26.26 18.34
N MET A 303 26.95 -26.71 18.57
CA MET A 303 27.56 -27.87 17.87
C MET A 303 28.60 -28.62 18.72
N ARG A 304 28.68 -29.96 18.59
CA ARG A 304 29.75 -30.81 19.18
C ARG A 304 30.10 -32.04 18.32
N THR A 305 31.36 -32.46 18.34
CA THR A 305 31.85 -33.73 17.74
C THR A 305 33.06 -34.27 18.49
N LEU A 306 33.25 -35.62 18.56
CA LEU A 306 34.60 -36.19 18.76
C LEU A 306 34.82 -37.71 18.58
N LEU A 307 35.93 -38.03 17.86
CA LEU A 307 36.62 -39.32 17.62
C LEU A 307 36.16 -40.04 16.30
N THR A 308 37.03 -40.63 15.45
CA THR A 308 38.51 -40.59 15.31
C THR A 308 38.97 -40.94 13.87
N ARG A 309 40.24 -40.62 13.52
CA ARG A 309 41.00 -41.05 12.31
C ARG A 309 40.48 -40.63 10.90
N THR A 310 40.58 -39.32 10.58
CA THR A 310 40.68 -38.72 9.21
C THR A 310 39.46 -38.87 8.26
N PRO A 311 39.18 -37.89 7.37
CA PRO A 311 39.02 -36.44 7.56
C PRO A 311 37.67 -35.88 7.01
N ILE A 312 37.14 -34.78 7.59
CA ILE A 312 36.37 -33.61 7.02
C ILE A 312 35.15 -33.94 6.06
N TYR A 313 33.98 -33.28 6.07
CA TYR A 313 33.60 -31.93 5.56
C TYR A 313 32.13 -31.62 5.92
N LEU A 314 31.76 -30.33 5.86
CA LEU A 314 30.36 -29.86 5.82
C LEU A 314 29.98 -29.49 4.38
N PHE A 315 28.68 -29.56 4.11
CA PHE A 315 27.96 -28.87 3.05
C PHE A 315 26.87 -28.03 3.71
#